data_AF-A0A3A0GCN1-F1
#
_entry.id   AF-A0A3A0GCN1-F1
#
_cell.length_a   1.000
_cell.length_b   1.000
_cell.length_c   1.000
_cell.angle_alpha   90.00
_cell.angle_beta   90.00
_cell.angle_gamma   90.00
#
_symmetry.space_group_name_H-M   'P 1'
#
loop_
_entity.id
_entity.type
_entity.pdbx_description
1 polymer ?
#
loop_
_entity_poly.entity_id
_entity_poly.type
_entity_poly.pdbx_seq_one_letter_code
_entity_poly.pdbx_strand_id
1 'polypeptide(L)' 'EAVPALAAALADPEPLVRGHAAWALGRIGTPAARRSLDAARGREPDAGALAEVEAALAGSGG' A
#
# COMPACT_ATOMS: atom_id res chain seq x y z
N GLU A 1 4.25 -10.86 11.28
CA GLU A 1 4.91 -9.59 11.65
C GLU A 1 5.54 -8.98 10.39
N ALA A 2 4.77 -8.20 9.62
CA ALA A 2 5.20 -7.64 8.32
C ALA A 2 4.43 -6.36 7.98
N VAL A 3 3.14 -6.32 8.35
CA VAL A 3 2.27 -5.15 8.16
C VAL A 3 2.88 -3.84 8.71
N PRO A 4 3.45 -3.77 9.93
CA PRO A 4 4.01 -2.51 10.43
C PRO A 4 5.20 -2.00 9.60
N ALA A 5 6.08 -2.91 9.17
CA ALA A 5 7.25 -2.55 8.36
C ALA A 5 6.84 -2.08 6.95
N LEU A 6 5.90 -2.78 6.32
CA LEU A 6 5.36 -2.38 5.02
C LEU A 6 4.56 -1.07 5.10
N ALA A 7 3.81 -0.86 6.20
CA ALA A 7 3.11 0.40 6.42
C ALA A 7 4.07 1.59 6.58
N ALA A 8 5.25 1.39 7.18
CA ALA A 8 6.28 2.41 7.23
C ALA A 8 6.87 2.69 5.83
N ALA A 9 7.06 1.65 5.02
CA ALA A 9 7.58 1.78 3.64
C ALA A 9 6.62 2.51 2.69
N LEU A 10 5.32 2.66 3.03
CA LEU A 10 4.40 3.54 2.29
C LEU A 10 4.76 5.04 2.38
N ALA A 11 5.69 5.42 3.26
CA ALA A 11 6.20 6.79 3.38
C ALA A 11 7.62 6.95 2.80
N ASP A 12 8.14 5.93 2.10
CA ASP A 12 9.48 5.97 1.52
C ASP A 12 9.58 7.07 0.44
N PRO A 13 10.70 7.81 0.35
CA PRO A 13 10.88 8.83 -0.69
C PRO A 13 10.78 8.27 -2.11
N GLU A 14 11.17 7.01 -2.33
CA GLU A 14 11.17 6.37 -3.65
C GLU A 14 9.76 5.83 -4.02
N PRO A 15 9.11 6.34 -5.07
CA PRO A 15 7.78 5.88 -5.47
C PRO A 15 7.70 4.38 -5.75
N LEU A 16 8.75 3.79 -6.31
CA LEU A 16 8.80 2.35 -6.55
C LEU A 16 8.75 1.55 -5.24
N VAL A 17 9.37 2.04 -4.16
CA VAL A 17 9.32 1.38 -2.85
C VAL A 17 7.90 1.45 -2.28
N ARG A 18 7.25 2.62 -2.38
CA ARG A 18 5.85 2.80 -1.94
C ARG A 18 4.90 1.87 -2.68
N GLY A 19 5.03 1.77 -4.00
CA GLY A 19 4.23 0.88 -4.84
C GLY A 19 4.39 -0.60 -4.45
N HIS A 20 5.63 -1.08 -4.26
CA HIS A 20 5.87 -2.46 -3.82
C HIS A 20 5.34 -2.72 -2.39
N ALA A 21 5.48 -1.75 -1.49
CA ALA A 21 4.92 -1.86 -0.15
C ALA A 21 3.39 -1.97 -0.20
N ALA A 22 2.74 -1.17 -1.06
CA ALA A 22 1.31 -1.22 -1.27
C ALA A 22 0.85 -2.58 -1.83
N TRP A 23 1.53 -3.07 -2.87
CA TRP A 23 1.28 -4.39 -3.44
C TRP A 23 1.37 -5.51 -2.39
N ALA A 24 2.44 -5.51 -1.59
CA ALA A 24 2.65 -6.49 -0.53
C ALA A 24 1.57 -6.41 0.56
N LEU A 25 1.14 -5.22 0.95
CA LEU A 25 0.04 -5.02 1.89
C LEU A 25 -1.29 -5.53 1.32
N GLY A 26 -1.55 -5.31 0.04
CA GLY A 26 -2.71 -5.87 -0.66
C GLY A 26 -2.70 -7.40 -0.65
N ARG A 27 -1.55 -8.01 -0.91
CA ARG A 27 -1.35 -9.47 -0.85
C ARG A 27 -1.61 -10.05 0.55
N ILE A 28 -1.28 -9.30 1.60
CA ILE A 28 -1.53 -9.70 2.98
C ILE A 28 -3.03 -9.66 3.33
N GLY A 29 -3.79 -8.70 2.79
CA GLY A 29 -5.26 -8.65 2.88
C GLY A 29 -5.84 -8.46 4.29
N THR A 30 -5.02 -8.29 5.32
CA THR A 30 -5.52 -8.10 6.70
C THR A 30 -6.21 -6.73 6.85
N PRO A 31 -7.15 -6.58 7.82
CA PRO A 31 -7.77 -5.29 8.10
C PRO A 31 -6.76 -4.18 8.42
N ALA A 32 -5.64 -4.52 9.06
CA ALA A 32 -4.56 -3.57 9.35
C ALA A 32 -3.82 -3.10 8.09
N ALA A 33 -3.56 -4.03 7.14
CA ALA A 33 -2.95 -3.69 5.87
C ALA A 33 -3.87 -2.78 5.04
N ARG A 34 -5.17 -3.11 4.97
CA ARG A 34 -6.17 -2.27 4.29
C ARG A 34 -6.25 -0.86 4.84
N ARG A 35 -6.27 -0.70 6.18
CA ARG A 35 -6.25 0.64 6.80
C ARG A 35 -4.99 1.44 6.43
N SER A 36 -3.86 0.77 6.29
CA SER A 36 -2.59 1.42 5.91
C SER A 36 -2.64 1.90 4.46
N LEU A 37 -3.18 1.08 3.55
CA LEU A 37 -3.41 1.45 2.15
C LEU A 37 -4.40 2.60 1.99
N ASP A 38 -5.53 2.56 2.70
CA ASP A 38 -6.54 3.64 2.69
C ASP A 38 -5.92 4.98 3.13
N ALA A 39 -5.06 4.96 4.15
CA ALA A 39 -4.37 6.15 4.64
C ALA A 39 -3.32 6.68 3.64
N ALA A 40 -2.59 5.79 2.96
CA ALA A 40 -1.59 6.17 1.96
C ALA A 40 -2.21 6.73 0.68
N ARG A 41 -3.35 6.20 0.23
CA ARG A 41 -4.04 6.62 -0.99
C ARG A 41 -4.28 8.14 -1.05
N GLY A 42 -4.66 8.75 0.07
CA GLY A 42 -4.94 10.20 0.12
C GLY A 42 -3.69 11.10 0.12
N ARG A 43 -2.50 10.51 0.21
CA ARG A 43 -1.23 11.24 0.36
C ARG A 43 -0.20 10.90 -0.71
N GLU A 44 -0.49 9.95 -1.58
CA GLU A 44 0.42 9.47 -2.60
C GLU A 44 0.48 10.45 -3.79
N PRO A 45 1.61 11.16 -4.01
CA PRO A 45 1.73 12.10 -5.11
C PRO A 45 2.09 11.45 -6.45
N ASP A 46 2.67 10.25 -6.43
CA ASP A 46 3.12 9.56 -7.64
C ASP A 46 2.00 8.69 -8.23
N ALA A 47 1.72 8.88 -9.52
CA ALA A 47 0.64 8.18 -10.19
C ALA A 47 0.86 6.66 -10.28
N GLY A 48 2.11 6.21 -10.39
CA GLY A 48 2.45 4.79 -10.46
C GLY A 48 2.26 4.10 -9.11
N ALA A 49 2.81 4.70 -8.05
CA ALA A 49 2.59 4.22 -6.69
C ALA A 49 1.11 4.28 -6.28
N LEU A 50 0.37 5.31 -6.70
CA LEU A 50 -1.06 5.43 -6.45
C LEU A 50 -1.84 4.30 -7.13
N ALA A 51 -1.51 3.96 -8.38
CA ALA A 51 -2.14 2.85 -9.09
C ALA A 51 -1.94 1.51 -8.35
N GLU A 52 -0.76 1.26 -7.77
CA GLU A 52 -0.50 0.07 -6.95
C GLU A 52 -1.33 0.06 -5.67
N VAL A 53 -1.45 1.21 -5.00
CA VAL A 53 -2.31 1.36 -3.80
C VAL A 53 -3.78 1.06 -4.15
N GLU A 54 -4.29 1.60 -5.25
CA GLU A 54 -5.66 1.37 -5.69
C GLU A 54 -5.90 -0.09 -6.11
N ALA A 55 -4.95 -0.68 -6.83
CA ALA A 55 -5.01 -2.09 -7.22
C ALA A 55 -5.01 -3.01 -5.98
N ALA A 56 -4.17 -2.72 -4.99
CA ALA A 56 -4.10 -3.46 -3.72
C ALA A 56 -5.42 -3.39 -2.94
N LEU A 57 -6.09 -2.23 -2.94
CA LEU A 57 -7.41 -2.05 -2.31
C LEU A 57 -8.53 -2.77 -3.07
N ALA A 58 -8.48 -2.80 -4.40
CA ALA A 58 -9.47 -3.46 -5.25
C ALA A 58 -9.36 -5.00 -5.21
N GLY A 59 -8.14 -5.54 -5.09
CA GLY A 59 -7.87 -6.99 -5.12
C GLY A 59 -8.21 -7.76 -3.84
N SER A 60 -8.75 -7.10 -2.81
CA SER A 60 -9.05 -7.72 -1.50
C SER A 60 -10.40 -8.45 -1.42
N GLY A 61 -10.96 -8.86 -2.56
CA GLY A 61 -12.30 -9.45 -2.68
C GLY A 61 -12.32 -10.90 -3.18
N GLY A 62 -11.41 -11.75 -2.69
CA GLY A 62 -11.43 -13.20 -2.89
C GLY A 62 -11.97 -13.93 -1.67
#